data_AF-A0A7V8BEE8-F1
#
_entry.id   AF-A0A7V8BEE8-F1
#
_cell.length_a   1.000
_cell.length_b   1.000
_cell.length_c   1.000
_cell.angle_alpha   90.00
_cell.angle_beta   90.00
_cell.angle_gamma   90.00
#
_symmetry.space_group_name_H-M   'P 1'
#
loop_
_entity.id
_entity.type
_entity.pdbx_description
1 polymer ?
#
loop_
_entity_poly.entity_id
_entity_poly.type
_entity_poly.pdbx_seq_one_letter_code
_entity_poly.pdbx_strand_id
1 'polypeptide(L)'
;MDTEALKETVRERYGAIARTRGQDTCCAPRTACCGSAAPTASFMGESYRELEGYVPEADFGLGCGLPTESAGLAAGQTVVD
;
A
#
# COMPACT_ATOMS: atom_id res chain seq x y z
N MET A 1 12.13 -16.72 -15.59
CA MET A 1 10.74 -16.36 -15.32
C MET A 1 10.17 -15.76 -16.59
N ASP A 2 8.96 -16.16 -16.98
CA ASP A 2 8.25 -15.55 -18.12
C ASP A 2 7.66 -14.20 -17.67
N THR A 3 8.11 -13.12 -18.30
CA THR A 3 7.70 -11.75 -17.98
C THR A 3 6.21 -11.54 -18.20
N GLU A 4 5.61 -12.17 -19.21
CA GLU A 4 4.19 -11.99 -19.50
C GLU A 4 3.32 -12.70 -18.46
N ALA A 5 3.72 -13.90 -18.04
CA ALA A 5 3.06 -14.61 -16.94
C ALA A 5 3.10 -13.82 -15.62
N LEU A 6 4.22 -13.13 -15.34
CA LEU A 6 4.34 -12.27 -14.17
C LEU A 6 3.40 -11.05 -14.26
N LYS A 7 3.36 -10.38 -15.41
CA LYS A 7 2.46 -9.24 -15.63
C LYS A 7 1.00 -9.62 -15.49
N GLU A 8 0.62 -10.79 -16.01
CA GLU A 8 -0.76 -11.29 -15.89
C GLU A 8 -1.12 -11.56 -14.43
N THR A 9 -0.21 -12.18 -13.67
CA THR A 9 -0.39 -12.39 -12.23
C THR A 9 -0.60 -11.06 -11.49
N VAL A 10 0.22 -10.04 -11.77
CA VAL A 10 0.07 -8.70 -11.15
C VAL A 10 -1.29 -8.09 -11.52
N ARG A 11 -1.68 -8.15 -12.80
CA ARG A 11 -2.95 -7.61 -13.30
C ARG A 11 -4.16 -8.29 -12.65
N GLU A 12 -4.14 -9.61 -12.54
CA GLU A 12 -5.22 -10.37 -11.91
C GLU A 12 -5.42 -9.94 -10.46
N ARG A 13 -4.32 -9.82 -9.70
CA ARG A 13 -4.35 -9.44 -8.28
C ARG A 13 -4.86 -8.03 -8.06
N TYR A 14 -4.29 -7.03 -8.74
CA TYR A 14 -4.75 -5.64 -8.62
C TYR A 14 -6.17 -5.45 -9.18
N GLY A 15 -6.52 -6.16 -10.25
CA GLY A 15 -7.88 -6.14 -10.80
C GLY A 15 -8.91 -6.71 -9.83
N ALA A 16 -8.57 -7.77 -9.09
CA ALA A 16 -9.44 -8.31 -8.04
C ALA A 16 -9.67 -7.28 -6.92
N ILE A 17 -8.59 -6.66 -6.43
CA ILE A 17 -8.67 -5.61 -5.38
C ILE A 17 -9.55 -4.44 -5.82
N ALA A 18 -9.39 -3.97 -7.05
CA ALA A 18 -10.17 -2.86 -7.59
C ALA A 18 -11.67 -3.19 -7.67
N ARG A 19 -12.02 -4.43 -8.06
CA ARG A 19 -13.42 -4.89 -8.13
C ARG A 19 -14.05 -5.08 -6.75
N THR A 20 -13.29 -5.56 -5.78
CA THR A 20 -13.78 -5.82 -4.41
C THR A 20 -13.57 -4.64 -3.46
N ARG A 21 -13.12 -3.48 -3.96
CA ARG A 21 -12.80 -2.29 -3.16
C ARG A 21 -11.91 -2.57 -1.95
N GLY A 22 -10.83 -3.32 -2.15
CA GLY A 22 -9.89 -3.59 -1.07
C GLY A 22 -10.41 -4.60 -0.03
N GLN A 23 -11.47 -5.35 -0.30
CA GLN A 23 -11.87 -6.45 0.59
C GLN A 23 -10.95 -7.67 0.45
N ASP A 24 -10.33 -7.87 -0.72
CA ASP A 24 -9.32 -8.89 -0.98
C ASP A 24 -7.94 -8.24 -1.15
N THR A 25 -7.38 -7.65 -0.09
CA THR A 25 -6.09 -6.94 -0.19
C THR A 25 -4.90 -7.89 -0.42
N CYS A 26 -3.94 -7.44 -1.24
CA CYS A 26 -2.64 -8.10 -1.41
C CYS A 26 -1.85 -8.14 -0.08
N CYS A 27 -2.04 -7.11 0.75
CA CYS A 27 -1.29 -6.87 1.99
C CYS A 27 -2.13 -7.10 3.26
N ALA A 28 -3.27 -7.79 3.16
CA ALA A 28 -3.98 -8.32 4.33
C ALA A 28 -3.00 -9.14 5.18
N PRO A 29 -3.27 -9.37 6.48
CA PRO A 29 -2.43 -10.20 7.34
C PRO A 29 -2.57 -11.68 6.90
N ARG A 30 -2.01 -12.01 5.74
CA ARG A 30 -1.65 -13.35 5.31
C ARG A 30 -0.14 -13.31 5.21
N THR A 31 0.49 -13.86 6.25
CA THR A 31 1.91 -14.25 6.29
C THR A 31 2.82 -13.38 5.42
N ALA A 32 3.41 -12.36 6.05
CA ALA A 32 4.39 -11.46 5.45
C ALA A 32 5.27 -12.17 4.40
N CYS A 33 5.44 -11.52 3.26
CA CYS A 33 6.21 -11.94 2.07
C CYS A 33 7.65 -12.45 2.38
N CYS A 34 8.14 -12.26 3.61
CA CYS A 34 9.44 -12.70 4.07
C CYS A 34 9.35 -13.50 5.39
N GLY A 35 8.77 -14.72 5.34
CA GLY A 35 9.21 -15.89 6.12
C GLY A 35 9.26 -15.83 7.65
N SER A 36 8.79 -14.77 8.29
CA SER A 36 8.66 -14.70 9.73
C SER A 36 7.46 -13.82 10.03
N ALA A 37 6.61 -14.26 10.94
CA ALA A 37 5.55 -13.43 11.49
C ALA A 37 6.23 -12.27 12.24
N ALA A 38 6.56 -11.21 11.52
CA ALA A 38 6.97 -9.96 12.12
C ALA A 38 5.82 -9.54 13.04
N PRO A 39 6.11 -9.25 14.31
CA PRO A 39 5.09 -8.93 15.30
C PRO A 39 4.40 -7.69 14.80
N THR A 40 3.15 -7.83 14.32
CA THR A 40 2.22 -6.77 13.94
C THR A 40 2.91 -5.41 13.94
N ALA A 41 3.81 -5.18 12.99
CA ALA A 41 4.19 -3.82 12.69
C ALA A 41 2.83 -3.29 12.29
N SER A 42 2.25 -2.44 13.12
CA SER A 42 1.05 -1.72 12.73
C SER A 42 1.47 -1.07 11.43
N PHE A 43 1.09 -1.69 10.30
CA PHE A 43 1.03 -1.03 9.02
C PHE A 43 0.36 0.27 9.39
N MET A 44 1.06 1.39 9.22
CA MET A 44 0.70 2.68 9.79
C MET A 44 -0.66 3.07 9.21
N GLY A 45 -1.72 2.51 9.79
CA GLY A 45 -3.10 2.55 9.32
C GLY A 45 -3.73 3.88 9.68
N GLU A 46 -2.92 4.92 9.56
CA GLU A 46 -3.27 6.29 9.76
C GLU A 46 -4.19 6.67 8.62
N SER A 47 -5.31 7.29 8.98
CA SER A 47 -6.31 7.66 8.02
C SER A 47 -5.83 8.88 7.25
N TYR A 48 -5.77 8.77 5.93
CA TYR A 48 -5.49 9.90 5.05
C TYR A 48 -6.65 10.92 4.96
N ARG A 49 -7.76 10.69 5.68
CA ARG A 49 -9.01 11.49 5.57
C ARG A 49 -8.84 12.97 5.85
N GLU A 50 -7.85 13.33 6.66
CA GLU A 50 -7.60 14.72 7.06
C GLU A 50 -6.59 15.42 6.13
N LEU A 51 -6.01 14.70 5.16
CA LEU A 51 -5.06 15.27 4.23
C LEU A 51 -5.75 16.05 3.11
N GLU A 52 -5.19 17.20 2.80
CA GLU A 52 -5.58 17.98 1.64
C GLU A 52 -5.34 17.17 0.35
N GLY A 53 -6.36 17.11 -0.50
CA GLY A 53 -6.30 16.35 -1.76
C GLY A 53 -6.57 14.85 -1.62
N TYR A 54 -6.96 14.36 -0.44
CA TYR A 54 -7.39 12.98 -0.27
C TYR A 54 -8.63 12.65 -1.11
N VAL A 55 -8.58 11.52 -1.82
CA VAL A 55 -9.68 11.01 -2.65
C VAL A 55 -10.11 9.63 -2.12
N PRO A 56 -11.21 9.56 -1.35
CA PRO A 56 -11.66 8.32 -0.71
C PRO A 56 -11.88 7.16 -1.69
N GLU A 57 -12.32 7.45 -2.92
CA GLU A 57 -12.61 6.45 -3.94
C GLU A 57 -11.35 5.82 -4.54
N ALA A 58 -10.20 6.49 -4.40
CA ALA A 58 -8.89 6.02 -4.86
C ALA A 58 -8.11 5.27 -3.77
N ASP A 59 -8.57 5.34 -2.52
CA ASP A 59 -7.95 4.66 -1.39
C ASP A 59 -8.53 3.25 -1.20
N PHE A 60 -7.74 2.26 -1.60
CA PHE A 60 -8.06 0.83 -1.45
C PHE A 60 -7.47 0.22 -0.16
N GLY A 61 -6.91 1.04 0.74
CA GLY A 61 -6.34 0.56 2.01
C GLY A 61 -5.10 -0.33 1.82
N LEU A 62 -4.37 -0.15 0.71
CA LEU A 62 -3.14 -0.91 0.39
C LEU A 62 -1.86 -0.13 0.73
N GLY A 63 -1.98 1.11 1.21
CA GLY A 63 -0.86 1.96 1.54
C GLY A 63 -0.15 1.52 2.82
N CYS A 64 1.13 1.87 2.94
CA CYS A 64 1.94 1.61 4.13
C CYS A 64 1.87 2.74 5.17
N GLY A 65 0.98 3.73 4.99
CA GLY A 65 0.82 4.91 5.85
C GLY A 65 1.47 6.18 5.31
N LEU A 66 1.81 7.12 6.21
CA LEU A 66 2.41 8.41 5.91
C LEU A 66 3.85 8.53 6.43
N PRO A 67 4.84 7.93 5.74
CA PRO A 67 6.24 8.03 6.18
C PRO A 67 6.73 9.49 6.23
N THR A 68 6.10 10.40 5.47
CA THR A 68 6.42 11.83 5.45
C THR A 68 6.17 12.53 6.78
N GLU A 69 5.20 12.09 7.59
CA GLU A 69 4.94 12.69 8.92
C GLU A 69 6.09 12.43 9.90
N SER A 70 6.78 11.30 9.74
CA SER A 70 7.90 10.89 10.60
C SER A 70 9.27 11.19 9.98
N ALA A 71 9.32 11.64 8.72
CA ALA A 71 10.57 11.85 7.99
C ALA A 71 11.26 13.19 8.28
N GLY A 72 10.59 14.12 8.98
CA GLY A 72 11.17 15.43 9.33
C GLY A 72 11.49 16.29 8.09
N LEU A 73 10.68 16.17 7.03
CA LEU A 73 10.88 16.90 5.78
C LEU A 73 10.68 18.41 5.98
N ALA A 74 11.52 19.19 5.31
CA ALA A 74 11.44 20.65 5.26
C ALA A 74 11.13 21.13 3.83
N ALA A 75 10.48 22.28 3.71
CA ALA A 75 10.20 22.89 2.42
C ALA A 75 11.50 23.09 1.61
N GLY A 76 11.47 22.72 0.32
CA GLY A 76 12.62 22.78 -0.58
C GLY A 76 13.51 21.53 -0.59
N GLN A 77 13.26 20.54 0.29
CA GLN A 77 13.92 19.24 0.19
C GLN A 77 13.32 18.41 -0.95
N THR A 78 14.14 17.54 -1.56
CA THR A 78 13.76 16.67 -2.67
C THR A 78 13.71 15.22 -2.21
N VAL A 79 12.58 14.56 -2.44
CA VAL A 79 12.42 13.11 -2.25
C VAL A 79 12.91 12.41 -3.53
N VAL A 80 13.72 11.36 -3.37
CA VAL A 80 14.25 10.54 -4.47
C VAL A 80 13.63 9.15 -4.37
N ASP A 81 13.20 8.62 -5.51
CA ASP A 81 12.72 7.25 -5.76
C ASP A 81 13.89 6.29 -5.96
#